data_AF-A0A7J7NNY9-F1
#
_entry.id   AF-A0A7J7NNY9-F1
#
_cell.length_a   1.000
_cell.length_b   1.000
_cell.length_c   1.000
_cell.angle_alpha   90.00
_cell.angle_beta   90.00
_cell.angle_gamma   90.00
#
_symmetry.space_group_name_H-M   'P 1'
#
loop_
_entity.id
_entity.type
_entity.pdbx_description
1 polymer ?
#
loop_
_entity_poly.entity_id
_entity_poly.type
_entity_poly.pdbx_seq_one_letter_code
_entity_poly.pdbx_strand_id
1 'polypeptide(L)'
;MRLINNNSENVAFAHTLLEIRSNPNETAELPSAFNKCANLDELICLVYPHLEEVTTASTTYLTERTILSARNEDVNIINIQAMANI
;
A
#
# COMPACT_ATOMS: atom_id res chain seq x y z
N MET A 1 8.50 2.59 3.49
CA MET A 1 8.04 2.53 4.89
C MET A 1 9.23 2.20 5.79
N ARG A 2 9.63 3.07 6.72
CA ARG A 2 10.67 2.71 7.71
C ARG A 2 9.99 1.86 8.78
N LEU A 3 10.28 0.56 8.79
CA LEU A 3 9.86 -0.30 9.90
C LEU A 3 10.62 0.14 11.15
N ILE A 4 9.88 0.55 12.18
CA ILE A 4 10.45 0.87 13.49
C ILE A 4 10.85 -0.45 14.14
N ASN A 5 12.13 -0.61 14.44
CA ASN A 5 12.66 -1.80 15.07
C ASN A 5 12.01 -2.01 16.45
N ASN A 6 11.71 -3.27 16.79
CA ASN A 6 11.03 -3.70 18.04
C ASN A 6 9.57 -3.23 18.23
N ASN A 7 8.91 -2.67 17.22
CA ASN A 7 7.46 -2.54 17.24
C ASN A 7 6.83 -3.94 17.01
N SER A 8 5.90 -4.35 17.87
CA SER A 8 5.30 -5.69 17.86
C SER A 8 4.53 -6.00 16.56
N GLU A 9 3.89 -5.00 15.95
CA GLU A 9 3.21 -5.16 14.66
C GLU A 9 4.21 -5.36 13.53
N ASN A 10 5.31 -4.62 13.51
CA ASN A 10 6.37 -4.77 12.50
C ASN A 10 7.04 -6.14 12.56
N VAL A 11 7.24 -6.67 13.78
CA VAL A 11 7.79 -8.02 13.98
C VAL A 11 6.80 -9.08 13.49
N ALA A 12 5.51 -8.97 13.84
CA ALA A 12 4.48 -9.86 13.34
C ALA A 12 4.36 -9.83 11.80
N PHE A 13 4.49 -8.64 11.21
CA PHE A 13 4.49 -8.45 9.75
C PHE A 13 5.66 -9.15 9.08
N ALA A 14 6.87 -8.96 9.61
CA ALA A 14 8.06 -9.65 9.09
C ALA A 14 7.92 -11.19 9.17
N HIS A 15 7.40 -11.71 10.28
CA HIS A 15 7.13 -13.15 10.42
C HIS A 15 6.12 -13.66 9.38
N THR A 16 5.04 -12.91 9.16
CA THR A 16 4.02 -13.26 8.16
C THR A 16 4.62 -13.31 6.75
N LEU A 17 5.48 -12.36 6.38
CA LEU A 17 6.16 -12.37 5.07
C LEU A 17 7.10 -13.57 4.89
N LEU A 18 7.79 -13.98 5.96
CA LEU A 18 8.64 -15.18 5.93
C LEU A 18 7.80 -16.44 5.74
N GLU A 19 6.64 -16.52 6.40
CA GLU A 19 5.72 -17.65 6.25
C GLU A 19 5.14 -17.72 4.83
N ILE A 20 4.66 -16.60 4.27
CA ILE A 20 4.20 -16.51 2.87
C ILE A 20 5.29 -16.98 1.92
N ARG A 21 6.53 -16.54 2.13
CA ARG A 21 7.66 -16.92 1.27
C ARG A 21 7.98 -18.43 1.36
N SER A 22 7.80 -19.03 2.53
CA SER A 22 8.12 -20.43 2.79
C SER A 22 6.97 -21.39 2.49
N ASN A 23 5.73 -20.90 2.44
CA ASN A 23 4.55 -21.70 2.14
C ASN A 23 4.27 -21.71 0.64
N PRO A 24 4.31 -22.87 -0.04
CA PRO A 24 4.01 -22.96 -1.47
C PRO A 24 2.51 -22.75 -1.78
N ASN A 25 1.65 -22.81 -0.77
CA ASN A 25 0.23 -22.48 -0.91
C ASN A 25 0.07 -21.00 -0.56
N GLU A 26 -0.33 -20.17 -1.53
CA GLU A 26 -0.49 -18.70 -1.43
C GLU A 26 -1.62 -18.24 -0.48
N THR A 27 -1.99 -19.05 0.52
CA THR A 27 -3.16 -18.83 1.38
C THR A 27 -2.79 -18.47 2.82
N ALA A 28 -1.66 -17.78 3.03
CA ALA A 28 -1.27 -17.39 4.39
C ALA A 28 -2.30 -16.43 4.99
N GLU A 29 -2.76 -16.73 6.21
CA GLU A 29 -3.68 -15.87 6.92
C GLU A 29 -2.94 -14.64 7.44
N LEU A 30 -3.37 -13.45 7.01
CA LEU A 30 -2.87 -12.20 7.57
C LEU A 30 -3.36 -12.04 9.01
N PRO A 31 -2.48 -11.72 9.97
CA PRO A 31 -2.87 -11.45 11.35
C PRO A 31 -4.04 -10.48 11.46
N SER A 32 -5.02 -10.80 12.31
CA SER A 32 -6.21 -9.96 12.54
C SER A 32 -5.88 -8.59 13.14
N ALA A 33 -4.70 -8.45 13.76
CA ALA A 33 -4.19 -7.20 14.31
C ALA A 33 -3.73 -6.20 13.23
N PHE A 34 -3.58 -6.61 11.97
CA PHE A 34 -3.22 -5.66 10.91
C PHE A 34 -4.42 -4.84 10.49
N ASN A 35 -4.24 -3.52 10.56
CA ASN A 35 -5.16 -2.60 9.93
C ASN A 35 -5.17 -2.87 8.42
N LYS A 36 -6.33 -3.23 7.90
CA LYS A 36 -6.57 -3.47 6.48
C LYS A 36 -7.46 -2.34 5.98
N CYS A 37 -7.12 -1.79 4.82
CA CYS A 37 -8.05 -0.91 4.12
C CYS A 37 -9.30 -1.71 3.74
N ALA A 38 -10.47 -1.17 3.99
CA ALA A 38 -11.75 -1.79 3.66
C ALA A 38 -11.99 -1.78 2.14
N ASN A 39 -11.42 -0.82 1.42
CA ASN A 39 -11.56 -0.67 -0.02
C ASN A 39 -10.35 0.04 -0.65
N LEU A 40 -10.34 0.12 -1.98
CA LEU A 40 -9.28 0.75 -2.77
C LEU A 40 -9.17 2.26 -2.51
N ASP A 41 -10.28 2.95 -2.24
CA ASP A 41 -10.27 4.40 -2.01
C ASP A 41 -9.56 4.76 -0.69
N GLU A 42 -9.82 3.99 0.37
CA GLU A 42 -9.11 4.13 1.65
C GLU A 42 -7.61 3.87 1.48
N LEU A 43 -7.24 2.86 0.68
CA LEU A 43 -5.84 2.59 0.35
C LEU A 43 -5.21 3.78 -0.40
N ILE A 44 -5.91 4.35 -1.39
CA ILE A 44 -5.43 5.50 -2.16
C ILE A 44 -5.23 6.71 -1.25
N CYS A 45 -6.18 7.00 -0.35
CA CYS A 45 -6.06 8.12 0.60
C CYS A 45 -4.84 7.97 1.52
N LEU A 46 -4.53 6.75 1.96
CA LEU A 46 -3.37 6.48 2.81
C LEU A 46 -2.05 6.59 2.03
N VAL A 47 -2.01 6.15 0.77
CA VAL A 47 -0.79 6.20 -0.05
C VAL A 47 -0.55 7.58 -0.66
N TYR A 48 -1.60 8.31 -0.98
CA TYR A 48 -1.60 9.67 -1.54
C TYR A 48 -2.28 10.65 -0.56
N PRO A 49 -1.67 10.94 0.60
CA PRO A 49 -2.29 11.81 1.59
C PRO A 49 -2.51 13.21 1.03
N HIS A 50 -3.65 13.82 1.34
CA HIS A 50 -4.10 15.13 0.81
C HIS A 50 -4.60 15.11 -0.64
N LEU A 51 -4.70 13.95 -1.31
CA LEU A 51 -5.27 13.88 -2.67
C LEU A 51 -6.68 14.47 -2.75
N GLU A 52 -7.51 14.24 -1.72
CA GLU A 52 -8.88 14.78 -1.62
C GLU A 52 -8.94 16.28 -1.30
N GLU A 53 -7.86 16.84 -0.74
CA GLU A 53 -7.81 18.26 -0.32
C GLU A 53 -7.36 19.18 -1.46
N VAL A 54 -6.77 18.62 -2.53
CA VAL A 54 -6.33 19.40 -3.69
C VAL A 54 -7.38 19.27 -4.80
N THR A 55 -7.97 20.40 -5.21
CA THR A 55 -8.88 20.45 -6.35
C THR A 55 -8.25 19.95 -7.65
N THR A 56 -6.92 20.07 -7.75
CA THR A 56 -6.09 19.41 -8.76
C THR A 56 -4.71 19.08 -8.18
N ALA A 57 -4.37 17.80 -8.07
CA ALA A 57 -3.04 17.39 -7.66
C ALA A 57 -1.99 17.86 -8.69
N SER A 58 -0.95 18.55 -8.22
CA SER A 58 0.15 19.00 -9.08
C SER A 58 0.85 17.80 -9.74
N THR A 59 1.26 17.94 -11.01
CA THR A 59 2.07 16.93 -11.71
C THR A 59 3.31 16.53 -10.91
N THR A 60 3.92 17.47 -10.20
CA THR A 60 5.06 17.20 -9.30
C THR A 60 4.65 16.31 -8.13
N TYR A 61 3.50 16.60 -7.51
CA TYR A 61 2.98 15.82 -6.38
C TYR A 61 2.76 14.35 -6.78
N LEU A 62 2.14 14.13 -7.95
CA LEU A 62 1.90 12.78 -8.47
C LEU A 62 3.21 12.07 -8.78
N THR A 63 4.12 12.73 -9.51
CA THR A 63 5.40 12.12 -9.91
C THR A 63 6.23 11.68 -8.71
N GLU A 64 6.24 12.46 -7.62
CA GLU A 64 6.95 12.12 -6.39
C GLU A 64 6.32 10.96 -5.61
N ARG A 65 5.04 10.67 -5.84
CA ARG A 65 4.25 9.72 -5.04
C ARG A 65 3.75 8.50 -5.83
N THR A 66 3.93 8.49 -7.15
CA THR A 66 3.66 7.32 -7.99
C THR A 66 4.44 6.12 -7.48
N ILE A 67 3.72 5.02 -7.24
CA ILE A 67 4.32 3.78 -6.80
C ILE A 67 5.04 3.15 -7.99
N LEU A 68 6.36 3.09 -7.93
CA LEU A 68 7.17 2.42 -8.95
C LEU A 68 7.27 0.93 -8.65
N SER A 69 6.83 0.11 -9.59
CA SER A 69 6.92 -1.35 -9.52
C SER A 69 7.43 -1.95 -10.83
N ALA A 70 8.04 -3.13 -10.77
CA ALA A 70 8.14 -3.99 -11.95
C ALA A 70 6.71 -4.41 -12.36
N ARG A 71 6.48 -4.74 -13.65
CA ARG A 71 5.15 -5.03 -14.24
C ARG A 71 4.19 -5.73 -13.26
N ASN A 72 3.38 -4.91 -12.58
CA ASN A 72 2.42 -5.33 -11.58
C ASN A 72 1.14 -4.53 -11.86
N GLU A 73 0.10 -5.26 -12.27
CA GLU A 73 -1.15 -4.65 -12.71
C GLU A 73 -1.89 -4.00 -11.54
N ASP A 74 -1.84 -4.59 -10.34
CA ASP A 74 -2.51 -4.04 -9.17
C ASP A 74 -1.93 -2.67 -8.78
N VAL A 75 -0.60 -2.53 -8.82
CA VAL A 75 0.08 -1.25 -8.61
C VAL A 75 -0.24 -0.25 -9.72
N ASN A 76 -0.36 -0.71 -10.96
CA ASN A 76 -0.78 0.13 -12.08
C ASN A 76 -2.21 0.67 -11.86
N ILE A 77 -3.15 -0.18 -11.44
CA ILE A 77 -4.52 0.20 -11.09
C ILE A 77 -4.54 1.24 -9.97
N ILE A 78 -3.76 1.03 -8.89
CA ILE A 78 -3.66 1.99 -7.79
C ILE A 78 -3.18 3.35 -8.29
N ASN A 79 -2.10 3.38 -9.07
CA ASN A 79 -1.57 4.63 -9.64
C ASN A 79 -2.60 5.32 -10.55
N ILE A 80 -3.25 4.58 -11.44
CA ILE A 80 -4.25 5.13 -12.37
C ILE A 80 -5.43 5.71 -11.61
N GLN A 81 -5.94 5.00 -10.60
CA GLN A 81 -7.11 5.45 -9.86
C GLN A 81 -6.79 6.67 -8.98
N ALA A 82 -5.59 6.74 -8.40
CA ALA A 82 -5.11 7.95 -7.74
C ALA A 82 -5.04 9.15 -8.71
N MET A 83 -4.69 8.91 -9.98
CA MET A 83 -4.65 9.95 -11.01
C MET A 83 -6.03 10.29 -11.61
N ALA A 84 -7.02 9.42 -11.48
CA ALA A 84 -8.37 9.63 -12.00
C ALA A 84 -9.26 10.47 -11.06
N ASN A 85 -8.86 10.61 -9.79
CA ASN A 85 -9.54 11.42 -8.77
C ASN A 85 -9.12 12.91 -8.81
N ILE A 86 -8.68 13.40 -9.97
CA ILE A 86 -8.17 14.76 -10.21
C ILE A 86 -9.01 15.46 -11.28
#